data_AF-A0A7K0WFI0-F1
#
_entry.id   AF-A0A7K0WFI0-F1
#
_cell.length_a   1.000
_cell.length_b   1.000
_cell.length_c   1.000
_cell.angle_alpha   90.00
_cell.angle_beta   90.00
_cell.angle_gamma   90.00
#
_symmetry.space_group_name_H-M   'P 1'
#
loop_
_entity.id
_entity.type
_entity.pdbx_description
1 polymer ?
#
loop_
_entity_poly.entity_id
_entity_poly.type
_entity_poly.pdbx_seq_one_letter_code
_entity_poly.pdbx_strand_id
1 'polypeptide(L)'
;MTDGPLIVQSDKTLLLDVDHVLSTECRRAIAPFAELERSPEHIHTYRLTNLGLWNARAAGHDAELVIDTLIKYSRYAVPHSLLVDVAET
;
A
#
# COMPACT_ATOMS: atom_id res chain seq x y z
N MET A 1 1.06 -7.77 16.27
CA MET A 1 0.57 -8.20 14.94
C MET A 1 -0.66 -7.37 14.67
N THR A 2 -0.61 -6.49 13.68
CA THR A 2 -1.71 -5.61 13.30
C THR A 2 -2.74 -6.42 12.52
N ASP A 3 -4.01 -6.35 12.91
CA ASP A 3 -5.12 -6.97 12.17
C ASP A 3 -5.54 -6.05 11.02
N GLY A 4 -4.65 -5.97 10.03
CA GLY A 4 -4.79 -5.06 8.89
C GLY A 4 -5.45 -5.72 7.67
N PRO A 5 -6.09 -4.94 6.78
CA PRO A 5 -6.68 -5.44 5.54
C PRO A 5 -5.64 -5.69 4.44
N LEU A 6 -4.39 -5.25 4.60
CA LEU A 6 -3.39 -5.22 3.53
C LEU A 6 -2.29 -6.26 3.74
N ILE A 7 -1.96 -7.01 2.71
CA ILE A 7 -0.72 -7.81 2.67
C ILE A 7 0.23 -7.13 1.72
N VAL A 8 1.43 -6.80 2.22
CA VAL A 8 2.46 -6.06 1.48
C VAL A 8 3.57 -7.02 1.10
N GLN A 9 3.84 -7.14 -0.19
CA GLN A 9 4.86 -8.04 -0.73
C GLN A 9 6.13 -7.29 -1.16
N SER A 10 7.25 -7.99 -1.19
CA SER A 10 8.56 -7.39 -1.52
C SER A 10 8.68 -6.98 -2.99
N ASP A 11 7.84 -7.51 -3.86
CA ASP A 11 7.77 -7.24 -5.30
C ASP A 11 6.84 -6.07 -5.66
N LYS A 12 6.54 -5.20 -4.69
CA LYS A 12 5.62 -4.04 -4.81
C LYS A 12 4.14 -4.42 -4.99
N THR A 13 3.78 -5.69 -4.83
CA THR A 13 2.39 -6.14 -4.87
C THR A 13 1.71 -5.89 -3.51
N LEU A 14 0.50 -5.32 -3.56
CA LEU A 14 -0.35 -5.11 -2.39
C LEU A 14 -1.65 -5.91 -2.58
N LEU A 15 -1.96 -6.80 -1.64
CA LEU A 15 -3.20 -7.58 -1.66
C LEU A 15 -4.13 -7.03 -0.59
N LEU A 16 -5.23 -6.41 -1.03
CA LEU A 16 -6.23 -5.81 -0.16
C LEU A 16 -7.39 -6.78 0.02
N ASP A 17 -7.64 -7.17 1.27
CA ASP A 17 -8.81 -7.92 1.69
C ASP A 17 -10.04 -6.99 1.75
N VAL A 18 -10.99 -7.22 0.85
CA VAL A 18 -12.20 -6.40 0.69
C VAL A 18 -13.21 -6.64 1.80
N ASP A 19 -13.24 -7.85 2.35
CA ASP A 19 -14.18 -8.25 3.40
C ASP A 19 -13.81 -7.67 4.76
N HIS A 20 -12.59 -7.14 4.91
CA HIS A 20 -12.15 -6.50 6.13
C HIS A 20 -12.83 -5.14 6.34
N VAL A 21 -13.20 -4.82 7.59
CA VAL A 21 -13.89 -3.56 7.95
C VAL A 21 -13.15 -2.30 7.54
N LEU A 22 -11.81 -2.32 7.56
CA LEU A 22 -10.95 -1.20 7.14
C LEU A 22 -10.65 -1.17 5.63
N SER A 23 -11.22 -2.07 4.82
CA SER A 23 -10.89 -2.21 3.39
C SER A 23 -11.11 -0.91 2.61
N THR A 24 -12.22 -0.21 2.87
CA THR A 24 -12.56 1.04 2.20
C THR A 24 -11.63 2.18 2.58
N GLU A 25 -11.24 2.27 3.86
CA GLU A 25 -10.27 3.27 4.34
C GLU A 25 -8.89 3.00 3.74
N CYS A 26 -8.44 1.75 3.82
CA CYS A 26 -7.15 1.33 3.26
C CYS A 26 -7.08 1.57 1.75
N ARG A 27 -8.15 1.25 1.00
CA ARG A 27 -8.23 1.51 -0.44
C ARG A 27 -8.02 2.97 -0.78
N ARG A 28 -8.62 3.89 -0.01
CA ARG A 28 -8.44 5.33 -0.21
C ARG A 28 -7.03 5.78 0.16
N ALA A 29 -6.47 5.21 1.22
CA ALA A 29 -5.13 5.56 1.69
C ALA A 29 -4.02 5.16 0.71
N ILE A 30 -4.16 4.02 0.02
CA ILE A 30 -3.15 3.55 -0.96
C ILE A 30 -3.33 4.13 -2.37
N ALA A 31 -4.51 4.65 -2.70
CA ALA A 31 -4.82 5.16 -4.04
C ALA A 31 -3.86 6.23 -4.60
N PRO A 32 -3.25 7.12 -3.78
CA PRO A 32 -2.32 8.12 -4.29
C PRO A 32 -1.02 7.54 -4.86
N PHE A 33 -0.59 6.36 -4.39
CA PHE A 33 0.73 5.79 -4.71
C PHE A 33 0.70 4.34 -5.21
N ALA A 34 -0.48 3.71 -5.28
CA ALA A 34 -0.66 2.36 -5.79
C ALA A 34 -1.77 2.30 -6.83
N GLU A 35 -1.52 1.55 -7.91
CA GLU A 35 -2.44 1.38 -9.03
C GLU A 35 -3.19 0.05 -8.91
N LEU A 36 -4.51 0.07 -9.20
CA LEU A 36 -5.33 -1.15 -9.18
C LEU A 36 -5.02 -2.01 -10.41
N GLU A 37 -4.54 -3.23 -10.19
CA GLU A 37 -4.31 -4.20 -11.27
C GLU A 37 -5.53 -5.10 -11.50
N ARG A 38 -6.13 -5.61 -10.41
CA ARG A 38 -7.25 -6.56 -10.45
C ARG A 38 -8.19 -6.36 -9.27
N SER A 39 -9.49 -6.52 -9.50
CA SER A 39 -10.54 -6.40 -8.47
C SER A 39 -11.55 -7.57 -8.49
N PRO A 40 -11.10 -8.80 -8.19
CA PRO A 40 -12.02 -9.90 -7.92
C PRO A 40 -12.73 -9.70 -6.58
N GLU A 41 -13.73 -10.53 -6.30
CA GLU A 41 -14.69 -10.36 -5.20
C GLU A 41 -14.07 -10.10 -3.81
N HIS A 42 -13.06 -10.89 -3.42
CA HIS A 42 -12.51 -10.85 -2.05
C HIS A 42 -11.16 -10.14 -1.92
N ILE A 43 -10.28 -10.27 -2.92
CA ILE A 43 -8.90 -9.77 -2.83
C ILE A 43 -8.60 -8.85 -4.00
N HIS A 44 -8.51 -7.56 -3.76
CA HIS A 44 -8.02 -6.64 -4.78
C HIS A 44 -6.49 -6.65 -4.82
N THR A 45 -5.94 -6.64 -6.03
CA THR A 45 -4.50 -6.54 -6.26
C THR A 45 -4.16 -5.14 -6.72
N TYR A 46 -3.27 -4.48 -5.99
CA TYR A 46 -2.68 -3.21 -6.36
C TYR A 46 -1.17 -3.37 -6.55
N ARG A 47 -0.58 -2.49 -7.35
CA ARG A 47 0.88 -2.38 -7.51
C ARG A 47 1.34 -1.00 -7.11
N LEU A 48 2.35 -0.96 -6.24
CA LEU A 48 3.07 0.26 -5.93
C LEU A 48 3.95 0.62 -7.12
N THR A 49 3.77 1.82 -7.68
CA THR A 49 4.50 2.25 -8.89
C THR A 49 5.39 3.44 -8.57
N ASN A 50 6.55 3.53 -9.24
CA ASN A 50 7.43 4.67 -9.06
C ASN A 50 6.71 5.97 -9.47
N LEU A 51 5.92 5.95 -10.54
CA LEU A 51 5.10 7.10 -10.94
C LEU A 51 4.08 7.48 -9.87
N GLY A 52 3.43 6.50 -9.24
CA GLY A 52 2.53 6.71 -8.10
C GLY A 52 3.25 7.37 -6.92
N LEU A 53 4.42 6.89 -6.53
CA LEU A 53 5.25 7.51 -5.49
C LEU A 53 5.64 8.95 -5.83
N TRP A 54 6.10 9.18 -7.06
CA TRP A 54 6.43 10.52 -7.55
C TRP A 54 5.22 11.47 -7.53
N ASN A 55 4.05 10.99 -7.97
CA ASN A 55 2.80 11.76 -7.96
C ASN A 55 2.34 12.06 -6.53
N ALA A 56 2.41 11.07 -5.64
CA ALA A 56 2.09 11.24 -4.22
C ALA A 56 3.00 12.30 -3.59
N ARG A 57 4.31 12.24 -3.86
CA ARG A 57 5.28 13.24 -3.43
C ARG A 57 4.97 14.63 -3.96
N ALA A 58 4.63 14.76 -5.24
CA ALA A 58 4.23 16.03 -5.84
C ALA A 58 2.94 16.60 -5.21
N ALA A 59 2.05 15.72 -4.72
CA ALA A 59 0.83 16.08 -4.01
C ALA A 59 1.02 16.34 -2.50
N GLY A 60 2.26 16.26 -1.99
CA GLY A 60 2.59 16.51 -0.58
C GLY A 60 2.53 15.28 0.33
N HIS A 61 2.42 14.08 -0.23
CA HIS A 61 2.60 12.83 0.51
C HIS A 61 4.09 12.47 0.51
N ASP A 62 4.76 12.64 1.65
CA ASP A 62 6.16 12.24 1.78
C ASP A 62 6.31 10.71 1.93
N ALA A 63 7.55 10.22 1.80
CA ALA A 63 7.86 8.80 1.93
C ALA A 63 7.48 8.24 3.31
N GLU A 64 7.54 9.07 4.35
CA GLU A 64 7.17 8.69 5.71
C GLU A 64 5.68 8.36 5.80
N LEU A 65 4.81 9.17 5.19
CA LEU A 65 3.37 8.91 5.12
C LEU A 65 3.04 7.62 4.36
N VAL A 66 3.75 7.35 3.25
CA VAL A 66 3.57 6.11 2.49
C VAL A 66 3.96 4.91 3.36
N ILE A 67 5.11 4.98 4.02
CA ILE A 67 5.60 3.93 4.92
C ILE A 67 4.63 3.72 6.09
N ASP A 68 4.18 4.80 6.74
CA ASP A 68 3.21 4.75 7.84
C ASP A 68 1.90 4.11 7.38
N THR A 69 1.40 4.48 6.20
CA THR A 69 0.19 3.90 5.61
C THR A 69 0.36 2.39 5.41
N LEU A 70 1.48 1.95 4.82
CA LEU A 70 1.76 0.53 4.61
C LEU A 70 1.83 -0.22 5.94
N ILE A 71 2.52 0.32 6.94
CA ILE A 71 2.65 -0.31 8.26
C ILE A 71 1.31 -0.36 9.00
N LYS A 72 0.54 0.74 8.99
CA LYS A 72 -0.76 0.86 9.66
C LYS A 72 -1.75 -0.20 9.21
N TYR A 73 -1.86 -0.41 7.89
CA TYR A 73 -2.83 -1.35 7.33
C TYR A 73 -2.27 -2.75 7.09
N SER A 74 -0.97 -2.99 7.30
CA SER A 74 -0.41 -4.31 7.03
C SER A 74 -0.84 -5.34 8.07
N ARG A 75 -1.32 -6.49 7.57
CA ARG A 75 -1.60 -7.69 8.35
C ARG A 75 -0.31 -8.35 8.86
N TYR A 76 0.78 -8.19 8.12
CA TYR A 76 2.09 -8.78 8.42
C TYR A 76 3.16 -7.71 8.50
N ALA A 77 4.38 -8.08 8.90
CA ALA A 77 5.48 -7.13 8.85
C ALA A 77 5.75 -6.73 7.40
N VAL A 78 5.88 -5.42 7.14
CA VAL A 78 6.21 -4.90 5.81
C VAL A 78 7.66 -5.30 5.47
N PRO A 79 7.93 -5.83 4.26
CA PRO A 79 9.28 -6.18 3.86
C PRO A 79 10.24 -4.98 3.91
N HIS A 80 11.36 -5.12 4.61
CA HIS A 80 12.32 -4.01 4.79
C HIS A 80 12.87 -3.49 3.46
N SER A 81 13.09 -4.36 2.47
CA SER A 81 13.54 -3.96 1.13
C SER A 81 12.58 -2.99 0.45
N LEU A 82 11.27 -3.12 0.69
CA LEU A 82 10.26 -2.21 0.15
C LEU A 82 10.29 -0.86 0.87
N LEU A 83 10.50 -0.86 2.19
CA LEU A 83 10.60 0.38 2.97
C LEU A 83 11.78 1.23 2.51
N VAL A 84 12.93 0.58 2.25
CA VAL A 84 14.12 1.26 1.71
C VAL A 84 13.84 1.83 0.31
N ASP A 85 13.26 1.03 -0.59
CA ASP A 85 12.94 1.48 -1.96
C ASP A 85 11.97 2.68 -1.98
N VAL A 86 10.97 2.71 -1.10
CA VAL A 86 10.06 3.85 -0.95
C VAL A 86 10.78 5.09 -0.41
N ALA A 87 11.71 4.93 0.53
CA ALA A 87 12.48 6.04 1.10
C ALA A 87 13.50 6.66 0.13
N GLU A 88 13.98 5.88 -0.84
CA GLU A 88 14.97 6.31 -1.83
C GLU A 88 14.36 6.94 -3.10
N THR A 89 13.03 6.90 -3.27
CA THR A 89 12.31 7.45 -4.44
C THR A 89 11.88 8.90 -4.25
#